data_AF-A0A7U7LA10-F1
#
_entry.id   AF-A0A7U7LA10-F1
#
_cell.length_a   1.000
_cell.length_b   1.000
_cell.length_c   1.000
_cell.angle_alpha   90.00
_cell.angle_beta   90.00
_cell.angle_gamma   90.00
#
_symmetry.space_group_name_H-M   'P 1'
#
loop_
_entity.id
_entity.type
_entity.pdbx_description
1 polymer ?
#
loop_
_entity_poly.entity_id
_entity_poly.type
_entity_poly.pdbx_seq_one_letter_code
_entity_poly.pdbx_strand_id
1 'polypeptide(L)'
;EHPAAVPEHALTGQSFTGINVLLLWQAAKRYSLNSNRWLTGDDLRQAGGTVIPGQKPVTLVRYRPALSLMKVINLAQCEGLPDALQPGWPLPPQPAVNRGVISSLVTASGIPVVFREGTRPVYRPLHDRIELPTVNCGGSGESCIMYGDEMLRFLVQASGHPQRLNRYGLTVD
;
A
#
# COMPACT_ATOMS: atom_id res chain seq x y z
N GLU A 1 -2.38 -2.60 16.37
CA GLU A 1 -2.69 -1.77 15.18
C GLU A 1 -3.08 -2.70 14.04
N HIS A 2 -4.18 -2.44 13.32
CA HIS A 2 -4.56 -3.29 12.18
C HIS A 2 -3.69 -2.92 10.97
N PRO A 3 -2.86 -3.82 10.42
CA PRO A 3 -2.12 -3.53 9.19
C PRO A 3 -3.10 -3.23 8.06
N ALA A 4 -3.32 -1.97 7.68
CA ALA A 4 -4.38 -1.66 6.73
C ALA A 4 -4.06 -2.27 5.34
N ALA A 5 -4.81 -3.31 4.95
CA ALA A 5 -4.70 -3.89 3.61
C ALA A 5 -5.05 -2.81 2.57
N VAL A 6 -4.51 -2.94 1.36
CA VAL A 6 -4.82 -2.01 0.28
C VAL A 6 -6.34 -2.07 0.00
N PRO A 7 -7.04 -0.93 -0.02
CA PRO A 7 -8.47 -0.91 -0.32
C PRO A 7 -8.73 -1.43 -1.72
N GLU A 8 -9.81 -2.18 -1.91
CA GLU A 8 -10.17 -2.77 -3.20
C GLU A 8 -11.66 -2.60 -3.52
N HIS A 9 -11.96 -2.61 -4.81
CA HIS A 9 -13.32 -2.65 -5.31
C HIS A 9 -13.91 -4.03 -5.08
N ALA A 10 -15.03 -4.11 -4.34
CA ALA A 10 -15.54 -5.38 -3.84
C ALA A 10 -15.91 -6.36 -4.96
N LEU A 11 -16.45 -5.89 -6.09
CA LEU A 11 -16.87 -6.80 -7.17
C LEU A 11 -15.73 -7.28 -8.07
N THR A 12 -14.70 -6.46 -8.26
CA THR A 12 -13.66 -6.72 -9.27
C THR A 12 -12.33 -7.15 -8.66
N GLY A 13 -12.14 -6.96 -7.35
CA GLY A 13 -10.86 -7.16 -6.67
C GLY A 13 -9.79 -6.14 -7.06
N GLN A 14 -10.14 -5.13 -7.86
CA GLN A 14 -9.18 -4.13 -8.29
C GLN A 14 -8.83 -3.20 -7.12
N SER A 15 -7.54 -3.11 -6.80
CA SER A 15 -7.05 -2.18 -5.78
C SER A 15 -7.27 -0.73 -6.20
N PHE A 16 -7.68 0.11 -5.25
CA PHE A 16 -7.63 1.56 -5.42
C PHE A 16 -6.18 2.04 -5.47
N THR A 17 -5.95 3.18 -6.13
CA THR A 17 -4.61 3.73 -6.34
C THR A 17 -4.51 5.19 -5.92
N GLY A 18 -3.27 5.66 -5.72
CA GLY A 18 -2.97 7.06 -5.43
C GLY A 18 -3.66 7.57 -4.15
N ILE A 19 -4.19 8.80 -4.22
CA ILE A 19 -4.82 9.46 -3.06
C ILE A 19 -6.00 8.69 -2.49
N ASN A 20 -6.71 7.90 -3.31
CA ASN A 20 -7.87 7.15 -2.85
C ASN A 20 -7.50 6.08 -1.82
N VAL A 21 -6.29 5.52 -1.86
CA VAL A 21 -5.81 4.60 -0.82
C VAL A 21 -5.80 5.29 0.55
N LEU A 22 -5.25 6.50 0.61
CA LEU A 22 -5.15 7.27 1.85
C LEU A 22 -6.52 7.71 2.37
N LEU A 23 -7.41 8.17 1.47
CA LEU A 23 -8.78 8.57 1.82
C LEU A 23 -9.57 7.40 2.43
N LEU A 24 -9.44 6.21 1.84
CA LEU A 24 -10.14 5.01 2.30
C LEU A 24 -9.56 4.47 3.61
N TRP A 25 -8.24 4.50 3.79
CA TRP A 25 -7.62 4.16 5.09
C TRP A 25 -8.03 5.13 6.19
N GLN A 26 -8.08 6.43 5.90
CA GLN A 26 -8.57 7.42 6.85
C GLN A 26 -10.03 7.16 7.23
N ALA A 27 -10.89 6.85 6.25
CA ALA A 27 -12.28 6.52 6.51
C ALA A 27 -12.45 5.21 7.29
N ALA A 28 -11.71 4.17 6.93
CA ALA A 28 -11.70 2.89 7.66
C ALA A 28 -11.36 3.08 9.13
N LYS A 29 -10.31 3.87 9.43
CA LYS A 29 -9.95 4.22 10.80
C LYS A 29 -11.02 5.07 11.49
N ARG A 30 -11.58 6.07 10.79
CA ARG A 30 -12.56 7.02 11.34
C ARG A 30 -13.89 6.37 11.73
N TYR A 31 -14.30 5.35 10.99
CA TYR A 31 -15.57 4.63 11.15
C TYR A 31 -15.39 3.21 11.70
N SER A 32 -14.19 2.86 12.17
CA SER A 32 -13.85 1.52 12.71
C SER A 32 -14.27 0.38 11.78
N LEU A 33 -14.07 0.55 10.47
CA LEU A 33 -14.45 -0.43 9.46
C LEU A 33 -13.46 -1.59 9.46
N ASN A 34 -14.00 -2.80 9.34
CA ASN A 34 -13.24 -4.06 9.39
C ASN A 34 -13.08 -4.72 8.01
N SER A 35 -13.39 -4.02 6.92
CA SER A 35 -13.23 -4.50 5.56
C SER A 35 -12.45 -3.50 4.71
N ASN A 36 -11.55 -4.00 3.86
CA ASN A 36 -10.86 -3.21 2.83
C ASN A 36 -11.66 -3.15 1.52
N ARG A 37 -12.86 -3.74 1.46
CA ARG A 37 -13.70 -3.82 0.25
C ARG A 37 -14.74 -2.71 0.22
N TRP A 38 -14.86 -2.08 -0.95
CA TRP A 38 -15.73 -0.93 -1.17
C TRP A 38 -16.58 -1.11 -2.43
N LEU A 39 -17.82 -0.65 -2.37
CA LEU A 39 -18.79 -0.67 -3.47
C LEU A 39 -19.11 0.76 -3.92
N THR A 40 -19.43 0.95 -5.19
CA THR A 40 -20.13 2.16 -5.62
C THR A 40 -21.61 2.09 -5.24
N GLY A 41 -22.31 3.22 -5.31
CA GLY A 41 -23.76 3.24 -5.09
C GLY A 41 -24.55 2.43 -6.13
N ASP A 42 -24.04 2.31 -7.35
CA ASP A 42 -24.64 1.49 -8.40
C ASP A 42 -24.46 0.00 -8.09
N ASP A 43 -23.25 -0.41 -7.69
CA ASP A 43 -22.97 -1.79 -7.31
C ASP A 43 -23.83 -2.23 -6.12
N LEU A 44 -23.99 -1.36 -5.12
CA LEU A 44 -24.84 -1.65 -3.95
C LEU A 44 -26.28 -1.90 -4.38
N ARG A 45 -26.84 -1.06 -5.24
CA ARG A 45 -28.20 -1.24 -5.78
C ARG A 45 -28.33 -2.51 -6.61
N GLN A 46 -27.35 -2.80 -7.46
CA GLN A 46 -27.34 -4.01 -8.28
C GLN A 46 -27.26 -5.28 -7.43
N ALA A 47 -26.53 -5.22 -6.30
CA ALA A 47 -26.45 -6.31 -5.33
C ALA A 47 -27.70 -6.45 -4.46
N GLY A 48 -28.69 -5.56 -4.58
CA GLY A 48 -29.91 -5.56 -3.76
C GLY A 48 -29.71 -5.07 -2.32
N GLY A 49 -28.55 -4.48 -2.01
CA GLY A 49 -28.23 -3.99 -0.69
C GLY A 49 -28.65 -2.54 -0.46
N THR A 50 -28.70 -2.15 0.82
CA THR A 50 -28.97 -0.77 1.26
C THR A 50 -27.89 -0.30 2.22
N VAL A 51 -27.73 1.02 2.33
CA VAL A 51 -26.83 1.61 3.33
C VAL A 51 -27.55 1.61 4.67
N ILE A 52 -26.90 1.14 5.72
CA ILE A 52 -27.45 1.16 7.08
C ILE A 52 -27.77 2.61 7.47
N PRO A 53 -28.96 2.90 8.03
CA PRO A 53 -29.34 4.25 8.42
C PRO A 53 -28.28 4.94 9.31
N GLY A 54 -27.89 6.17 8.93
CA GLY A 54 -26.87 6.95 9.64
C GLY A 54 -25.43 6.73 9.17
N GLN A 55 -25.15 5.67 8.40
CA GLN A 55 -23.85 5.48 7.76
C GLN A 55 -23.67 6.42 6.57
N LYS A 56 -22.41 6.81 6.30
CA LYS A 56 -22.08 7.76 5.24
C LYS A 56 -21.06 7.17 4.26
N PRO A 57 -21.26 7.35 2.94
CA PRO A 57 -20.27 6.97 1.94
C PRO A 57 -19.05 7.91 1.98
N VAL A 58 -17.93 7.42 1.46
CA VAL A 58 -16.66 8.13 1.30
C VAL A 58 -16.57 8.70 -0.11
N THR A 59 -16.11 9.94 -0.23
CA THR A 59 -15.88 10.58 -1.52
C THR A 59 -14.44 10.34 -1.98
N LEU A 60 -14.30 9.84 -3.20
CA LEU A 60 -13.04 9.57 -3.88
C LEU A 60 -12.86 10.49 -5.07
N VAL A 61 -11.60 10.59 -5.52
CA VAL A 61 -11.20 11.39 -6.68
C VAL A 61 -10.88 10.47 -7.84
N ARG A 62 -11.45 10.75 -9.01
CA ARG A 62 -11.14 10.05 -10.26
C ARG A 62 -10.68 11.05 -11.30
N TYR A 63 -9.50 10.81 -11.86
CA TYR A 63 -8.93 11.63 -12.93
C TYR A 63 -9.03 10.90 -14.27
N ARG A 64 -9.74 11.50 -15.24
CA ARG A 64 -9.80 11.08 -16.64
C ARG A 64 -10.06 12.29 -17.55
N PRO A 65 -9.09 12.69 -18.37
CA PRO A 65 -8.56 14.07 -18.58
C PRO A 65 -9.10 15.26 -17.75
N ALA A 66 -10.10 15.08 -16.91
CA ALA A 66 -10.68 16.01 -15.98
C ALA A 66 -10.88 15.31 -14.63
N LEU A 67 -10.95 16.11 -13.57
CA LEU A 67 -11.21 15.63 -12.21
C LEU A 67 -12.71 15.41 -12.01
N SER A 68 -13.07 14.26 -11.48
CA SER A 68 -14.44 13.91 -11.08
C SER A 68 -14.45 13.29 -9.70
N LEU A 69 -15.56 13.44 -8.99
CA LEU A 69 -15.77 12.82 -7.69
C LEU A 69 -16.67 11.59 -7.83
N MET A 70 -16.40 10.56 -7.05
CA MET A 70 -17.27 9.39 -6.95
C MET A 70 -17.46 9.01 -5.49
N LYS A 71 -18.61 8.43 -5.16
CA LYS A 71 -18.91 7.96 -3.80
C LYS A 71 -18.79 6.45 -3.76
N VAL A 72 -18.13 5.96 -2.72
CA VAL A 72 -18.06 4.54 -2.41
C VAL A 72 -18.49 4.30 -0.97
N ILE A 73 -18.98 3.10 -0.70
CA ILE A 73 -19.45 2.67 0.61
C ILE A 73 -18.76 1.35 0.98
N ASN A 74 -18.40 1.20 2.25
CA ASN A 74 -17.78 -0.03 2.72
C ASN A 74 -18.83 -1.13 2.90
N LEU A 75 -18.45 -2.39 2.71
CA LEU A 75 -19.35 -3.53 2.95
C LEU A 75 -19.90 -3.55 4.39
N ALA A 76 -19.10 -3.14 5.38
CA ALA A 76 -19.50 -3.09 6.79
C ALA A 76 -20.55 -2.00 7.09
N GLN A 77 -20.85 -1.13 6.13
CA GLN A 77 -21.85 -0.05 6.25
C GLN A 77 -23.15 -0.36 5.49
N CYS A 78 -23.25 -1.57 4.92
CA CYS A 78 -24.37 -1.99 4.09
C CYS A 78 -25.09 -3.17 4.73
N GLU A 79 -26.38 -3.32 4.41
CA GLU A 79 -27.23 -4.45 4.75
C GLU A 79 -27.88 -5.03 3.48
N GLY A 80 -28.42 -6.25 3.55
CA GLY A 80 -29.07 -6.89 2.40
C GLY A 80 -28.11 -7.33 1.29
N LEU A 81 -26.80 -7.40 1.57
CA LEU A 81 -25.81 -7.91 0.62
C LEU A 81 -25.84 -9.44 0.53
N PRO A 82 -25.60 -10.03 -0.65
CA PRO A 82 -25.49 -11.48 -0.81
C PRO A 82 -24.30 -12.04 -0.01
N ASP A 83 -24.35 -13.32 0.35
CA ASP A 83 -23.33 -13.99 1.19
C ASP A 83 -21.89 -13.82 0.67
N ALA A 84 -21.71 -13.79 -0.66
CA ALA A 84 -20.41 -13.55 -1.31
C ALA A 84 -19.82 -12.14 -1.07
N LEU A 85 -20.65 -11.17 -0.68
CA LEU A 85 -20.29 -9.78 -0.40
C LEU A 85 -20.45 -9.42 1.09
N GLN A 86 -20.67 -10.40 1.96
CA GLN A 86 -20.71 -10.14 3.39
C GLN A 86 -19.34 -9.61 3.86
N PRO A 87 -19.31 -8.66 4.83
CA PRO A 87 -18.09 -8.16 5.44
C PRO A 87 -17.43 -9.29 6.25
N GLY A 88 -16.73 -10.16 5.54
CA GLY A 88 -15.99 -11.29 6.07
C GLY A 88 -14.74 -11.49 5.24
N TRP A 89 -13.67 -10.78 5.61
CA TRP A 89 -12.31 -11.18 5.27
C TRP A 89 -11.46 -11.07 6.52
N PRO A 90 -10.53 -12.03 6.78
CA PRO A 90 -9.70 -12.02 7.97
C PRO A 90 -9.03 -10.67 8.12
N LEU A 91 -8.86 -10.28 9.38
CA LEU A 91 -7.86 -9.32 9.81
C LEU A 91 -6.68 -9.35 8.85
N PRO A 92 -6.18 -8.18 8.42
CA PRO A 92 -5.02 -8.15 7.55
C PRO A 92 -3.97 -9.13 8.08
N PRO A 93 -3.44 -10.03 7.22
CA PRO A 93 -2.55 -11.07 7.67
C PRO A 93 -1.43 -10.41 8.47
N GLN A 94 -1.10 -11.01 9.63
CA GLN A 94 0.03 -10.52 10.41
C GLN A 94 1.23 -10.37 9.47
N PRO A 95 2.02 -9.29 9.57
CA PRO A 95 3.16 -9.08 8.70
C PRO A 95 4.03 -10.34 8.70
N ALA A 96 3.98 -11.08 7.60
CA ALA A 96 4.78 -12.29 7.45
C ALA A 96 6.25 -11.87 7.29
N VAL A 97 7.18 -12.78 7.59
CA VAL A 97 8.60 -12.54 7.38
C VAL A 97 8.86 -12.39 5.88
N ASN A 98 8.99 -11.14 5.41
CA ASN A 98 8.96 -10.78 3.97
C ASN A 98 10.32 -10.83 3.27
N ARG A 99 11.37 -11.42 3.88
CA ARG A 99 12.75 -11.32 3.36
C ARG A 99 12.89 -11.85 1.93
N GLY A 100 12.23 -12.96 1.60
CA GLY A 100 12.26 -13.53 0.24
C GLY A 100 11.59 -12.63 -0.80
N VAL A 101 10.47 -11.99 -0.44
CA VAL A 101 9.76 -11.05 -1.32
C VAL A 101 10.61 -9.80 -1.57
N ILE A 102 11.20 -9.24 -0.51
CA ILE A 102 12.06 -8.05 -0.61
C ILE A 102 13.31 -8.37 -1.44
N SER A 103 13.96 -9.51 -1.21
CA SER A 103 15.12 -9.92 -2.03
C SER A 103 14.76 -10.05 -3.52
N SER A 104 13.58 -10.60 -3.82
CA SER A 104 13.11 -10.74 -5.20
C SER A 104 12.83 -9.37 -5.82
N LEU A 105 12.23 -8.45 -5.06
CA LEU A 105 11.97 -7.08 -5.50
C LEU A 105 13.27 -6.31 -5.77
N VAL A 106 14.26 -6.41 -4.87
CA VAL A 106 15.58 -5.78 -5.05
C VAL A 106 16.25 -6.31 -6.32
N THR A 107 16.26 -7.63 -6.50
CA THR A 107 16.82 -8.26 -7.69
C THR A 107 16.12 -7.78 -8.97
N ALA A 108 14.78 -7.77 -8.96
CA ALA A 108 13.98 -7.32 -10.10
C ALA A 108 14.11 -5.81 -10.37
N SER A 109 14.43 -5.00 -9.35
CA SER A 109 14.61 -3.55 -9.51
C SER A 109 15.82 -3.17 -10.35
N GLY A 110 16.82 -4.06 -10.45
CA GLY A 110 18.08 -3.81 -11.16
C GLY A 110 18.98 -2.75 -10.52
N ILE A 111 18.63 -2.22 -9.35
CA ILE A 111 19.43 -1.21 -8.65
C ILE A 111 20.64 -1.90 -8.01
N PRO A 112 21.88 -1.45 -8.31
CA PRO A 112 23.09 -2.02 -7.72
C PRO A 112 23.11 -1.90 -6.19
N VAL A 113 23.43 -2.99 -5.50
CA VAL A 113 23.62 -3.03 -4.05
C VAL A 113 25.08 -3.36 -3.75
N VAL A 114 25.77 -2.46 -3.06
CA VAL A 114 27.19 -2.58 -2.71
C VAL A 114 27.33 -2.65 -1.18
N PHE A 115 28.08 -3.63 -0.70
CA PHE A 115 28.43 -3.75 0.71
C PHE A 115 29.76 -3.05 0.99
N ARG A 116 29.79 -2.16 1.98
CA ARG A 116 31.01 -1.48 2.45
C ARG A 116 31.11 -1.52 3.96
N GLU A 117 32.33 -1.70 4.46
CA GLU A 117 32.62 -1.55 5.89
C GLU A 117 32.42 -0.09 6.35
N GLY A 118 31.96 0.10 7.58
CA GLY A 118 31.82 1.42 8.22
C GLY A 118 30.78 2.37 7.59
N THR A 119 29.99 1.92 6.62
CA THR A 119 29.00 2.76 5.92
C THR A 119 27.59 2.53 6.47
N ARG A 120 26.84 3.60 6.73
CA ARG A 120 25.41 3.48 7.06
C ARG A 120 24.59 3.15 5.81
N PRO A 121 23.49 2.39 5.92
CA PRO A 121 22.60 2.14 4.81
C PRO A 121 22.18 3.46 4.13
N VAL A 122 22.46 3.61 2.83
CA VAL A 122 22.16 4.83 2.09
C VAL A 122 21.97 4.56 0.60
N TYR A 123 21.02 5.24 -0.03
CA TYR A 123 20.95 5.33 -1.49
C TYR A 123 21.77 6.53 -1.97
N ARG A 124 22.69 6.33 -2.92
CA ARG A 124 23.57 7.34 -3.50
C ARG A 124 23.07 7.76 -4.89
N PRO A 125 22.42 8.93 -5.04
CA PRO A 125 21.84 9.32 -6.32
C PRO A 125 22.87 9.49 -7.44
N LEU A 126 24.00 10.14 -7.15
CA LEU A 126 25.06 10.39 -8.14
C LEU A 126 25.60 9.12 -8.81
N HIS A 127 25.57 8.01 -8.08
CA HIS A 127 26.10 6.73 -8.55
C HIS A 127 25.01 5.69 -8.85
N ASP A 128 23.74 6.08 -8.70
CA ASP A 128 22.58 5.21 -8.84
C ASP A 128 22.75 3.83 -8.15
N ARG A 129 23.09 3.83 -6.85
CA ARG A 129 23.30 2.57 -6.10
C ARG A 129 22.90 2.67 -4.64
N ILE A 130 22.61 1.52 -4.05
CA ILE A 130 22.38 1.35 -2.61
C ILE A 130 23.69 0.86 -1.97
N GLU A 131 24.14 1.56 -0.94
CA GLU A 131 25.30 1.18 -0.12
C GLU A 131 24.80 0.66 1.23
N LEU A 132 25.22 -0.55 1.59
CA LEU A 132 24.86 -1.19 2.85
C LEU A 132 26.11 -1.54 3.67
N PRO A 133 26.03 -1.55 5.01
CA PRO A 133 27.11 -2.07 5.84
C PRO A 133 27.33 -3.56 5.53
N THR A 134 28.59 -4.00 5.56
CA THR A 134 28.93 -5.42 5.66
C THR A 134 28.46 -5.95 7.02
N VAL A 135 27.25 -6.50 7.06
CA VAL A 135 26.70 -7.10 8.27
C VAL A 135 27.20 -8.53 8.36
N ASN A 136 27.99 -8.86 9.40
CA ASN A 136 28.17 -10.25 9.80
C ASN A 136 26.80 -10.74 10.29
N CYS A 137 26.03 -11.38 9.40
CA CYS A 137 24.69 -11.91 9.70
C CYS A 137 24.79 -13.13 10.65
N GLY A 138 25.19 -12.90 11.89
CA GLY A 138 25.13 -13.85 12.99
C GLY A 138 23.91 -13.57 13.87
N GLY A 139 22.74 -14.03 13.43
CA GLY A 139 21.61 -14.37 14.32
C GLY A 139 20.88 -13.25 15.08
N SER A 140 20.01 -12.48 14.42
CA SER A 140 18.77 -11.97 15.07
C SER A 140 17.70 -11.61 14.04
N GLY A 141 16.44 -11.99 14.29
CA GLY A 141 15.30 -11.73 13.39
C GLY A 141 14.92 -10.25 13.27
N GLU A 142 15.21 -9.43 14.30
CA GLU A 142 14.97 -7.98 14.30
C GLU A 142 15.81 -7.25 13.25
N SER A 143 17.06 -7.70 13.03
CA SER A 143 17.93 -7.15 12.00
C SER A 143 17.37 -7.35 10.59
N CYS A 144 16.58 -8.39 10.36
CA CYS A 144 15.96 -8.66 9.05
C CYS A 144 14.74 -7.78 8.75
N ILE A 145 13.99 -7.37 9.77
CA ILE A 145 12.83 -6.47 9.62
C ILE A 145 13.34 -5.05 9.33
N MET A 146 14.32 -4.57 10.10
CA MET A 146 14.97 -3.28 9.87
C MET A 146 15.62 -3.22 8.48
N TYR A 147 16.31 -4.28 8.07
CA TYR A 147 16.86 -4.41 6.71
C TYR A 147 15.78 -4.28 5.62
N GLY A 148 14.61 -4.88 5.85
CA GLY A 148 13.50 -4.84 4.90
C GLY A 148 12.93 -3.43 4.70
N ASP A 149 12.65 -2.73 5.79
CA ASP A 149 12.06 -1.39 5.75
C ASP A 149 13.02 -0.37 5.13
N GLU A 150 14.31 -0.42 5.50
CA GLU A 150 15.33 0.42 4.91
C GLU A 150 15.48 0.16 3.41
N MET A 151 15.48 -1.11 3.00
CA MET A 151 15.59 -1.48 1.60
C MET A 151 14.40 -0.95 0.78
N LEU A 152 13.16 -1.15 1.25
CA LEU A 152 11.97 -0.62 0.58
C LEU A 152 12.03 0.92 0.46
N ARG A 153 12.48 1.60 1.52
CA ARG A 153 12.69 3.05 1.49
C ARG A 153 13.73 3.46 0.44
N PHE A 154 14.84 2.72 0.31
CA PHE A 154 15.85 2.99 -0.72
C PHE A 154 15.34 2.76 -2.13
N LEU A 155 14.53 1.72 -2.37
CA LEU A 155 13.88 1.51 -3.67
C LEU A 155 12.94 2.67 -4.02
N VAL A 156 12.20 3.19 -3.03
CA VAL A 156 11.40 4.41 -3.21
C VAL A 156 12.29 5.60 -3.57
N GLN A 157 13.39 5.84 -2.86
CA GLN A 157 14.32 6.93 -3.21
C GLN A 157 14.91 6.75 -4.61
N ALA A 158 15.38 5.54 -4.91
CA ALA A 158 15.98 5.19 -6.18
C ALA A 158 15.02 5.46 -7.34
N SER A 159 13.75 5.08 -7.24
CA SER A 159 12.78 5.38 -8.31
C SER A 159 12.66 6.87 -8.67
N GLY A 160 13.14 7.80 -7.83
CA GLY A 160 13.26 9.23 -8.15
C GLY A 160 14.41 9.65 -9.07
N HIS A 161 15.38 8.78 -9.38
CA HIS A 161 16.56 9.10 -10.21
C HIS A 161 16.17 9.60 -11.62
N PRO A 162 16.99 10.47 -12.26
CA PRO A 162 16.69 11.04 -13.58
C PRO A 162 16.43 10.01 -14.69
N GLN A 163 17.06 8.83 -14.61
CA GLN A 163 16.84 7.74 -15.57
C GLN A 163 15.56 6.92 -15.32
N ARG A 164 14.78 7.26 -14.27
CA ARG A 164 13.55 6.55 -13.87
C ARG A 164 12.36 7.51 -13.87
N LEU A 165 11.77 7.78 -12.69
CA LEU A 165 10.59 8.65 -12.59
C LEU A 165 10.95 10.12 -12.43
N ASN A 166 12.25 10.45 -12.36
CA ASN A 166 12.77 11.82 -12.30
C ASN A 166 11.99 12.71 -11.31
N ARG A 167 11.90 12.25 -10.05
CA ARG A 167 11.06 12.89 -9.03
C ARG A 167 11.88 13.88 -8.22
N TYR A 168 11.44 15.13 -8.24
CA TYR A 168 12.04 16.21 -7.46
C TYR A 168 12.03 15.91 -5.95
N GLY A 169 13.16 16.16 -5.29
CA GLY A 169 13.31 16.06 -3.83
C GLY A 169 13.53 14.65 -3.26
N LEU A 170 13.58 13.60 -4.09
CA LEU A 170 13.87 12.24 -3.63
C LEU A 170 15.32 11.79 -3.87
N THR A 171 15.95 12.36 -4.88
CA THR A 171 17.38 12.29 -5.11
C THR A 171 17.95 13.64 -4.72
N VAL A 172 18.73 13.67 -3.64
CA VAL A 172 19.40 14.89 -3.19
C VAL A 172 20.43 15.26 -4.25
N ASP A 173 20.36 16.50 -4.74
CA ASP A 173 21.53 17.29 -5.12
C ASP A 173 21.98 18.07 -3.87
#